data_AF-A0A151B3D4-F1
#
_entry.id   AF-A0A151B3D4-F1
#
_cell.length_a   1.000
_cell.length_b   1.000
_cell.length_c   1.000
_cell.angle_alpha   90.00
_cell.angle_beta   90.00
_cell.angle_gamma   90.00
#
_symmetry.space_group_name_H-M   'P 1'
#
loop_
_entity.id
_entity.type
_entity.pdbx_description
1 polymer ?
#
loop_
_entity_poly.entity_id
_entity_poly.type
_entity_poly.pdbx_seq_one_letter_code
_entity_poly.pdbx_strand_id
1 'polypeptide(L)'
;MIDKYVLMCRDVPVGDLVYDTNTRKFRFAKYDSIKDRKYLPLGMYTLENWNIDYQPTHDDIVFWLKDRVVPKERANIDDILRAMGLIDYDFWELCRRTRAMCMEDYFWLSKGEKYEEVHLRHLAEHNRINETPIPFEAIPYPS
;
A
#
# COMPACT_ATOMS: atom_id res chain seq x y z
N MET A 1 18.38 5.23 -2.74
CA MET A 1 18.15 3.78 -2.58
C MET A 1 16.82 3.45 -3.26
N ILE A 2 16.64 2.24 -3.78
CA ILE A 2 15.37 1.84 -4.41
C ILE A 2 14.69 0.83 -3.49
N ASP A 3 13.47 1.13 -3.06
CA ASP A 3 12.65 0.23 -2.28
C ASP A 3 11.51 -0.30 -3.16
N LYS A 4 11.34 -1.62 -3.21
CA LYS A 4 10.46 -2.30 -4.16
C LYS A 4 9.45 -3.18 -3.43
N TYR A 5 8.21 -3.12 -3.91
CA TYR A 5 7.06 -3.88 -3.42
C TYR A 5 6.31 -4.45 -4.61
N VAL A 6 5.66 -5.59 -4.42
CA VAL A 6 4.65 -6.10 -5.34
C VAL A 6 3.29 -5.61 -4.87
N LEU A 7 2.57 -4.89 -5.72
CA LEU A 7 1.15 -4.63 -5.52
C LEU A 7 0.39 -5.92 -5.79
N MET A 8 -0.32 -6.41 -4.79
CA MET A 8 -1.12 -7.62 -4.84
C MET A 8 -2.60 -7.24 -4.81
N CYS A 9 -3.45 -8.04 -5.44
CA CYS A 9 -4.91 -8.03 -5.28
C CYS A 9 -5.34 -9.45 -4.91
N ARG A 10 -5.70 -9.67 -3.64
CA ARG A 10 -5.74 -11.02 -3.05
C ARG A 10 -4.40 -11.74 -3.25
N ASP A 11 -4.42 -12.89 -3.91
CA ASP A 11 -3.31 -13.74 -4.30
C ASP A 11 -2.71 -13.38 -5.67
N VAL A 12 -3.31 -12.43 -6.39
CA VAL A 12 -2.89 -12.05 -7.76
C VAL A 12 -1.85 -10.92 -7.70
N PRO A 13 -0.63 -11.11 -8.21
CA PRO A 13 0.35 -10.04 -8.33
C PRO A 13 -0.01 -9.13 -9.51
N VAL A 14 -0.21 -7.84 -9.21
CA VAL A 14 -0.69 -6.83 -10.18
C VAL A 14 0.47 -6.12 -10.86
N GLY A 15 1.53 -5.81 -10.11
CA GLY A 15 2.68 -5.09 -10.64
C GLY A 15 3.67 -4.66 -9.57
N ASP A 16 4.76 -4.06 -10.01
CA ASP A 16 5.82 -3.57 -9.14
C ASP A 16 5.59 -2.11 -8.75
N LEU A 17 5.45 -1.84 -7.46
CA LEU A 17 5.50 -0.49 -6.89
C LEU A 17 6.93 -0.21 -6.39
N VAL A 18 7.53 0.85 -6.93
CA VAL A 18 8.90 1.24 -6.64
C VAL A 18 8.91 2.64 -6.02
N TYR A 19 9.54 2.77 -4.87
CA TYR A 19 9.83 4.05 -4.23
C TYR A 19 11.33 4.36 -4.33
N ASP A 20 11.66 5.48 -4.95
CA ASP A 20 13.02 6.00 -4.97
C ASP A 20 13.22 6.95 -3.79
N THR A 21 14.06 6.56 -2.84
CA THR A 21 14.29 7.31 -1.59
C THR A 21 15.06 8.61 -1.84
N ASN A 22 15.82 8.70 -2.93
CA ASN A 22 16.63 9.87 -3.25
C ASN A 22 15.75 10.96 -3.87
N THR A 23 14.88 10.57 -4.80
CA THR A 23 13.98 11.51 -5.49
C THR A 23 12.62 11.66 -4.80
N ARG A 24 12.31 10.79 -3.83
CA ARG A 24 11.02 10.67 -3.14
C ARG A 24 9.85 10.43 -4.10
N LYS A 25 10.11 9.76 -5.22
CA LYS A 25 9.10 9.49 -6.26
C LYS A 25 8.71 8.01 -6.29
N PHE A 26 7.42 7.81 -6.53
CA PHE A 26 6.84 6.50 -6.81
C PHE A 26 6.78 6.24 -8.30
N ARG A 27 6.95 4.98 -8.68
CA ARG A 27 6.68 4.44 -10.01
C ARG A 27 5.97 3.11 -9.87
N PHE A 28 4.99 2.87 -10.73
CA PHE A 28 4.28 1.60 -10.77
C PHE A 28 4.50 0.94 -12.14
N ALA A 29 4.80 -0.34 -12.17
CA ALA A 29 4.92 -1.12 -13.40
C ALA A 29 3.95 -2.30 -13.34
N LYS A 30 2.79 -2.16 -14.01
CA LYS A 30 1.78 -3.22 -14.12
C LYS A 30 2.34 -4.41 -14.89
N TYR A 31 1.99 -5.63 -14.47
CA TYR A 31 2.35 -6.82 -15.23
C TYR A 31 1.49 -7.02 -16.48
N ASP A 32 2.09 -7.59 -17.51
CA ASP A 32 1.42 -7.88 -18.79
C ASP A 32 0.31 -8.92 -18.66
N SER A 33 0.37 -9.78 -17.64
CA SER A 33 -0.65 -10.75 -17.30
C SER A 33 -1.97 -10.10 -16.86
N ILE A 34 -1.93 -8.86 -16.37
CA ILE A 34 -3.11 -8.12 -15.96
C ILE A 34 -3.80 -7.53 -17.18
N LYS A 35 -4.92 -8.15 -17.56
CA LYS A 35 -5.81 -7.75 -18.66
C LYS A 35 -7.20 -7.28 -18.21
N ASP A 36 -7.57 -7.58 -16.97
CA ASP A 36 -8.89 -7.24 -16.40
C ASP A 36 -8.77 -6.04 -15.46
N ARG A 37 -9.60 -5.02 -15.69
CA ARG A 37 -9.62 -3.78 -14.91
C ARG A 37 -9.93 -3.98 -13.42
N LYS A 38 -10.55 -5.10 -13.03
CA LYS A 38 -10.85 -5.38 -11.61
C LYS A 38 -9.59 -5.47 -10.73
N TYR A 39 -8.43 -5.72 -11.35
CA TYR A 39 -7.14 -5.75 -10.68
C TYR A 39 -6.43 -4.38 -10.68
N LEU A 40 -7.08 -3.32 -11.16
CA LEU A 40 -6.54 -1.97 -11.15
C LEU A 40 -7.20 -1.19 -10.00
N PRO A 41 -6.42 -0.69 -9.01
CA PRO A 41 -6.99 0.10 -7.93
C PRO A 41 -7.58 1.39 -8.49
N LEU A 42 -8.88 1.59 -8.29
CA LEU A 42 -9.60 2.73 -8.89
C LEU A 42 -8.98 4.07 -8.50
N GLY A 43 -8.58 4.26 -7.24
CA GLY A 43 -7.93 5.49 -6.79
C GLY A 43 -6.59 5.78 -7.48
N MET A 44 -5.86 4.75 -7.91
CA MET A 44 -4.58 4.91 -8.63
C MET A 44 -4.77 5.13 -10.13
N TYR A 45 -5.94 4.78 -10.67
CA TYR A 45 -6.22 4.88 -12.10
C TYR A 45 -7.30 5.94 -12.41
N THR A 46 -7.84 6.63 -11.40
CA THR A 46 -9.01 7.52 -11.48
C THR A 46 -10.24 6.88 -12.17
N LEU A 47 -11.43 7.50 -12.08
CA LEU A 47 -12.58 7.00 -12.85
C LEU A 47 -12.43 7.24 -14.36
N GLU A 48 -11.78 8.35 -14.71
CA GLU A 48 -11.59 8.80 -16.09
C GLU A 48 -10.50 7.99 -16.81
N ASN A 49 -9.46 7.56 -16.08
CA ASN A 49 -8.33 6.83 -16.62
C ASN A 49 -8.33 5.34 -16.20
N TRP A 50 -9.49 4.78 -15.79
CA TRP A 50 -9.61 3.37 -15.39
C TRP A 50 -9.55 2.40 -16.58
N ASN A 51 -8.36 2.37 -17.16
CA ASN A 51 -8.01 1.78 -18.44
C ASN A 51 -6.73 0.94 -18.26
N ILE A 52 -6.67 -0.22 -18.91
CA ILE A 52 -5.54 -1.15 -18.83
C ILE A 52 -4.23 -0.58 -19.41
N ASP A 53 -4.34 0.36 -20.34
CA ASP A 53 -3.22 0.99 -21.05
C ASP A 53 -2.74 2.27 -20.34
N TYR A 54 -3.48 2.75 -19.34
CA TYR A 54 -3.06 3.90 -18.55
C TYR A 54 -1.88 3.52 -17.66
N GLN A 55 -0.89 4.40 -17.62
CA GLN A 55 0.28 4.26 -16.76
C GLN A 55 0.18 5.27 -15.62
N PRO A 56 -0.08 4.82 -14.37
CA PRO A 56 -0.20 5.73 -13.23
C PRO A 56 1.04 6.60 -13.05
N THR A 57 0.79 7.88 -12.82
CA THR A 57 1.81 8.87 -12.48
C THR A 57 2.18 8.77 -11.00
N HIS A 58 3.23 9.49 -10.60
CA HIS A 58 3.57 9.64 -9.18
C HIS A 58 2.39 10.15 -8.36
N ASP A 59 1.66 11.14 -8.87
CA ASP A 59 0.58 11.79 -8.13
C ASP A 59 -0.63 10.88 -7.99
N ASP A 60 -0.96 10.09 -9.01
CA ASP A 60 -2.03 9.08 -8.92
C ASP A 60 -1.72 8.03 -7.85
N ILE A 61 -0.45 7.58 -7.79
CA ILE A 61 0.00 6.62 -6.80
C ILE A 61 -0.05 7.23 -5.39
N VAL A 62 0.41 8.47 -5.22
CA VAL A 62 0.38 9.17 -3.93
C VAL A 62 -1.06 9.40 -3.47
N PHE A 63 -1.96 9.78 -4.38
CA PHE A 63 -3.38 9.94 -4.09
C PHE A 63 -3.98 8.65 -3.53
N TRP A 64 -3.77 7.54 -4.24
CA TRP A 64 -4.25 6.23 -3.79
C TRP A 64 -3.63 5.79 -2.46
N LEU A 65 -2.31 5.94 -2.27
CA LEU A 65 -1.64 5.56 -1.02
C LEU A 65 -2.12 6.39 0.18
N LYS A 66 -2.38 7.69 0.00
CA LYS A 66 -2.90 8.55 1.07
C LYS A 66 -4.30 8.14 1.54
N ASP A 67 -5.12 7.64 0.62
CA ASP A 67 -6.46 7.12 0.93
C ASP A 67 -6.41 5.84 1.78
N ARG A 68 -5.26 5.12 1.79
CA ARG A 68 -5.05 3.91 2.59
C ARG A 68 -4.66 4.17 4.05
N VAL A 69 -4.38 5.43 4.40
CA VAL A 69 -3.90 5.77 5.73
C VAL A 69 -4.82 6.78 6.40
N VAL A 70 -4.71 6.82 7.72
CA VAL A 70 -5.40 7.83 8.51
C VAL A 70 -4.98 9.24 8.08
N PRO A 71 -5.90 10.20 7.89
CA PRO A 71 -5.53 11.56 7.52
C PRO A 71 -4.79 12.26 8.66
N LYS A 72 -3.87 13.16 8.32
CA LYS A 72 -3.05 13.92 9.27
C LYS A 72 -3.91 14.77 10.21
N GLU A 73 -5.07 15.22 9.75
CA GLU A 73 -5.98 16.10 10.47
C GLU A 73 -6.89 15.35 11.45
N ARG A 74 -6.78 14.02 11.57
CA ARG A 74 -7.59 13.24 12.51
C ARG A 74 -7.30 13.67 13.94
N ALA A 75 -8.36 13.92 14.72
CA ALA A 75 -8.27 14.44 16.08
C ALA A 75 -7.34 13.64 17.02
N ASN A 76 -7.24 12.32 16.83
CA ASN A 76 -6.39 11.44 17.63
C ASN A 76 -5.14 10.93 16.88
N ILE A 77 -4.63 11.70 15.92
CA ILE A 77 -3.48 11.28 15.09
C ILE A 77 -2.23 10.96 15.93
N ASP A 78 -1.93 11.76 16.96
CA ASP A 78 -0.74 11.56 17.80
C ASP A 78 -0.78 10.23 18.56
N ASP A 79 -1.96 9.80 19.01
CA ASP A 79 -2.13 8.50 19.66
C ASP A 79 -1.88 7.35 18.68
N ILE A 80 -2.36 7.48 17.45
CA ILE A 80 -2.18 6.48 16.39
C ILE A 80 -0.69 6.39 16.03
N LEU A 81 -0.01 7.52 15.85
CA LEU A 81 1.43 7.56 15.57
C LEU A 81 2.22 6.91 16.70
N ARG A 82 1.92 7.25 17.97
CA ARG A 82 2.56 6.61 19.14
C ARG A 82 2.34 5.11 19.18
N ALA A 83 1.11 4.65 18.96
CA ALA A 83 0.76 3.22 18.96
C ALA A 83 1.47 2.47 17.83
N MET A 84 1.70 3.13 16.69
CA MET A 84 2.48 2.55 15.61
C MET A 84 3.98 2.62 15.89
N GLY A 85 4.47 3.56 16.69
CA GLY A 85 5.88 3.81 16.96
C GLY A 85 6.50 4.84 16.02
N LEU A 86 5.73 5.87 15.67
CA LEU A 86 6.12 6.99 14.80
C LEU A 86 6.18 8.29 15.60
N ILE A 87 7.22 9.09 15.32
CA ILE A 87 7.42 10.39 15.94
C ILE A 87 6.61 11.45 15.18
N ASP A 88 6.71 11.43 13.84
CA ASP A 88 6.03 12.37 12.95
C ASP A 88 5.12 11.65 11.97
N TYR A 89 4.13 12.39 11.46
CA TYR A 89 3.26 11.89 10.39
C TYR A 89 4.05 11.73 9.09
N ASP A 90 4.18 10.47 8.65
CA ASP A 90 4.65 10.11 7.32
C ASP A 90 3.68 9.09 6.72
N PHE A 91 2.94 9.51 5.70
CA PHE A 91 1.93 8.67 5.05
C PHE A 91 2.55 7.41 4.42
N TRP A 92 3.78 7.49 3.92
CA TRP A 92 4.43 6.35 3.28
C TRP A 92 4.89 5.33 4.31
N GLU A 93 5.44 5.79 5.43
CA GLU A 93 5.80 4.89 6.54
C GLU A 93 4.54 4.26 7.16
N LEU A 94 3.44 5.01 7.27
CA LEU A 94 2.14 4.45 7.64
C LEU A 94 1.69 3.36 6.66
N CYS A 95 1.78 3.61 5.35
CA CYS A 95 1.49 2.59 4.32
C CYS A 95 2.37 1.35 4.50
N ARG A 96 3.67 1.52 4.73
CA ARG A 96 4.58 0.41 4.98
C ARG A 96 4.15 -0.38 6.22
N ARG A 97 3.82 0.31 7.32
CA ARG A 97 3.38 -0.30 8.59
C ARG A 97 2.02 -1.00 8.52
N THR A 98 1.27 -0.82 7.44
CA THR A 98 -0.03 -1.47 7.21
C THR A 98 -0.09 -2.27 5.91
N ARG A 99 1.02 -2.41 5.17
CA ARG A 99 1.04 -2.93 3.79
C ARG A 99 0.07 -2.19 2.84
N ALA A 100 -0.28 -0.95 3.15
CA ALA A 100 -1.33 -0.15 2.48
C ALA A 100 -2.68 -0.88 2.35
N MET A 101 -2.97 -1.80 3.27
CA MET A 101 -4.22 -2.55 3.30
C MET A 101 -5.39 -1.64 3.65
N CYS A 102 -6.52 -1.88 2.99
CA CYS A 102 -7.80 -1.29 3.33
C CYS A 102 -8.82 -2.41 3.54
N MET A 103 -9.70 -2.29 4.55
CA MET A 103 -10.75 -3.28 4.80
C MET A 103 -11.80 -3.33 3.68
N GLU A 104 -11.95 -2.25 2.92
CA GLU A 104 -12.97 -2.13 1.88
C GLU A 104 -12.60 -2.86 0.59
N ASP A 105 -11.30 -3.15 0.37
CA ASP A 105 -10.80 -3.85 -0.81
C ASP A 105 -9.81 -4.98 -0.49
N TYR A 106 -9.10 -5.44 -1.52
CA TYR A 106 -8.18 -6.58 -1.46
C TYR A 106 -6.76 -6.22 -1.91
N PHE A 107 -6.46 -4.94 -2.08
CA PHE A 107 -5.14 -4.49 -2.54
C PHE A 107 -4.20 -4.31 -1.37
N TRP A 108 -2.96 -4.75 -1.54
CA TRP A 108 -1.92 -4.67 -0.52
C TRP A 108 -0.51 -4.75 -1.11
N LEU A 109 0.49 -4.37 -0.32
CA LEU A 109 1.91 -4.41 -0.71
C LEU A 109 2.62 -5.61 -0.11
N SER A 110 3.31 -6.37 -0.94
CA SER A 110 4.05 -7.58 -0.55
C SER A 110 5.54 -7.45 -0.86
N LYS A 111 6.37 -8.06 -0.03
CA LYS A 111 7.79 -8.39 -0.30
C LYS A 111 8.01 -9.89 -0.48
N GLY A 112 6.94 -10.67 -0.65
CA GLY A 112 6.98 -12.12 -0.85
C GLY A 112 6.03 -12.90 0.07
N GLU A 113 5.32 -12.21 0.97
CA GLU A 113 4.32 -12.84 1.83
C GLU A 113 3.10 -13.32 1.05
N LYS A 114 2.32 -14.24 1.66
CA LYS A 114 1.06 -14.73 1.10
C LYS A 114 -0.14 -14.00 1.69
N TYR A 115 -1.20 -13.88 0.88
CA TYR A 115 -2.43 -13.17 1.24
C TYR A 115 -3.07 -13.72 2.53
N GLU A 116 -3.12 -15.04 2.67
CA GLU A 116 -3.78 -15.75 3.79
C GLU A 116 -3.03 -15.61 5.11
N GLU A 117 -1.75 -15.21 5.04
CA GLU A 117 -0.86 -15.08 6.18
C GLU A 117 -0.86 -13.65 6.73
N VAL A 118 -1.10 -12.63 5.88
CA VAL A 118 -0.86 -11.23 6.28
C VAL A 118 -2.01 -10.27 6.02
N HIS A 119 -2.97 -10.62 5.16
CA HIS A 119 -4.00 -9.65 4.77
C HIS A 119 -5.09 -9.50 5.84
N LEU A 120 -5.26 -8.29 6.36
CA LEU A 120 -6.16 -7.98 7.48
C LEU A 120 -7.59 -8.50 7.24
N ARG A 121 -8.12 -8.30 6.03
CA ARG A 121 -9.46 -8.77 5.67
C ARG A 121 -9.58 -10.30 5.71
N HIS A 122 -8.60 -11.03 5.15
CA HIS A 122 -8.61 -12.49 5.18
C HIS A 122 -8.54 -12.98 6.62
N LEU A 123 -7.62 -12.43 7.41
CA LEU A 123 -7.47 -12.79 8.82
C LEU A 123 -8.75 -12.50 9.60
N ALA A 124 -9.41 -11.36 9.37
CA ALA A 124 -10.69 -11.02 10.00
C ALA A 124 -11.82 -12.00 9.62
N GLU A 125 -11.96 -12.32 8.33
CA GLU A 125 -12.96 -13.28 7.82
C GLU A 125 -12.75 -14.70 8.41
N HIS A 126 -11.55 -15.02 8.88
CA HIS A 126 -11.19 -16.31 9.47
C HIS A 126 -10.98 -16.26 10.99
N ASN A 127 -11.36 -15.19 11.68
CA ASN A 127 -11.20 -14.98 13.14
C ASN A 127 -9.74 -15.00 13.64
N ARG A 128 -8.79 -14.61 12.78
CA ARG A 128 -7.34 -14.60 13.01
C ARG A 128 -6.75 -13.19 13.06
N ILE A 129 -7.57 -12.16 13.24
CA ILE A 129 -7.12 -10.75 13.16
C ILE A 129 -5.96 -10.41 14.12
N ASN A 130 -5.91 -11.07 15.28
CA ASN A 130 -4.85 -10.90 16.28
C ASN A 130 -3.50 -11.51 15.84
N GLU A 131 -3.46 -12.28 14.76
CA GLU A 131 -2.24 -12.85 14.17
C GLU A 131 -1.60 -11.93 13.12
N THR A 132 -2.15 -10.73 12.90
CA THR A 132 -1.65 -9.81 11.85
C THR A 132 -0.17 -9.49 12.07
N PRO A 133 0.73 -9.90 11.17
CA PRO A 133 2.16 -9.73 11.38
C PRO A 133 2.58 -8.28 11.14
N ILE A 134 3.52 -7.79 11.95
CA ILE A 134 4.16 -6.48 11.75
C ILE A 134 4.85 -6.48 10.38
N PRO A 135 4.51 -5.56 9.46
CA PRO A 135 4.88 -5.72 8.06
C PRO A 135 6.33 -5.54 7.69
N PHE A 136 6.87 -4.36 7.95
CA PHE A 136 8.21 -4.00 7.56
C PHE A 136 8.86 -3.31 8.73
N GLU A 137 10.07 -3.75 9.12
CA GLU A 137 10.86 -3.03 10.11
C GLU A 137 11.12 -1.61 9.60
N ALA A 138 11.01 -0.64 10.50
CA ALA A 138 11.30 0.76 10.22
C ALA A 138 12.82 0.95 10.15
N ILE A 139 13.38 0.78 8.96
CA ILE A 139 14.77 1.16 8.70
C ILE A 139 14.76 2.65 8.33
N PRO A 140 15.45 3.52 9.09
CA PRO A 140 15.55 4.93 8.74
C PRO A 140 16.16 5.08 7.34
N TYR A 141 15.51 5.85 6.46
CA TYR A 141 16.12 6.19 5.19
C TYR A 141 17.39 7.04 5.46
N PRO A 142 18.48 6.80 4.72
CA PRO A 142 19.65 7.67 4.82
C PRO A 142 19.25 9.11 4.49
N SER A 143 19.59 10.02 5.41
CA SER A 143 19.40 11.46 5.33
C SER A 143 20.12 12.09 4.15
#